data_AF-A0A348VX27-F1
#
_entry.id   AF-A0A348VX27-F1
#
_cell.length_a   1.000
_cell.length_b   1.000
_cell.length_c   1.000
_cell.angle_alpha   90.00
_cell.angle_beta   90.00
_cell.angle_gamma   90.00
#
_symmetry.space_group_name_H-M   'P 1'
#
loop_
_entity.id
_entity.type
_entity.pdbx_description
1 polymer ?
#
loop_
_entity_poly.entity_id
_entity_poly.type
_entity_poly.pdbx_seq_one_letter_code
_entity_poly.pdbx_strand_id
1 'polypeptide(L)'
;MLMRLFKILLGLALIPACLGFTWQLGETVLSLSYKPHAPWYFLAGTAAYFAAHALFRRPIITYVFGHELTHALFAVLFGGSVKSFHASERG
;
A
#
# COMPACT_ATOMS: atom_id res chain seq x y z
N MET A 1 -40.36 -7.91 5.16
CA MET A 1 -40.06 -9.36 5.03
C MET A 1 -39.11 -9.69 3.88
N LEU A 2 -39.32 -9.14 2.67
CA LEU A 2 -38.52 -9.45 1.47
C LEU A 2 -36.99 -9.34 1.64
N MET A 3 -36.50 -8.26 2.26
CA MET A 3 -35.06 -8.07 2.51
C MET A 3 -34.47 -9.09 3.50
N ARG A 4 -35.27 -9.65 4.42
CA ARG A 4 -34.81 -10.70 5.35
C ARG A 4 -34.67 -12.03 4.61
N LEU A 5 -35.63 -12.35 3.74
CA LEU A 5 -35.59 -13.55 2.91
C LEU A 5 -34.41 -13.53 1.93
N PHE A 6 -34.15 -12.38 1.29
CA PHE A 6 -33.00 -12.21 0.40
C PHE A 6 -31.66 -12.46 1.10
N LYS A 7 -31.47 -11.92 2.31
CA LYS A 7 -30.26 -12.15 3.12
C LYS A 7 -30.08 -13.62 3.49
N ILE A 8 -31.16 -14.33 3.82
CA ILE A 8 -31.12 -15.75 4.15
C ILE A 8 -30.74 -16.57 2.91
N LEU A 9 -31.35 -16.28 1.75
CA LEU A 9 -31.03 -16.96 0.50
C LEU A 9 -29.59 -16.70 0.05
N LEU A 10 -29.11 -15.47 0.16
CA LEU A 10 -27.72 -15.12 -0.12
C LEU A 10 -26.75 -15.84 0.83
N GLY A 11 -27.08 -15.89 2.12
CA GLY A 11 -26.30 -16.63 3.11
C GLY A 11 -26.23 -18.11 2.76
N LEU A 12 -27.36 -18.73 2.43
CA LEU A 12 -27.43 -20.14 2.04
C LEU A 12 -26.62 -20.42 0.76
N ALA A 13 -26.68 -19.50 -0.22
CA ALA A 13 -25.91 -19.58 -1.45
C ALA A 13 -24.39 -19.45 -1.23
N LEU A 14 -23.96 -18.75 -0.17
CA LEU A 14 -22.55 -18.59 0.18
C LEU A 14 -21.98 -19.77 0.99
N ILE A 15 -22.82 -20.61 1.60
CA ILE A 15 -22.37 -21.75 2.42
C ILE A 15 -21.39 -22.66 1.65
N PRO A 16 -21.65 -23.08 0.38
CA PRO A 16 -20.70 -23.91 -0.35
C PRO A 16 -19.32 -23.26 -0.53
N ALA A 17 -19.29 -21.95 -0.78
CA ALA A 17 -18.04 -21.20 -0.90
C ALA A 17 -17.29 -21.14 0.43
N CYS A 18 -18.00 -20.90 1.54
CA CYS A 18 -17.41 -20.90 2.88
C CYS A 18 -16.84 -22.28 3.26
N LEU A 19 -17.56 -23.36 2.94
CA LEU A 19 -17.10 -24.72 3.20
C LEU A 19 -15.88 -25.08 2.37
N GLY A 20 -15.90 -24.79 1.06
CA GLY A 20 -14.76 -25.04 0.17
C GLY A 20 -13.52 -24.24 0.59
N PHE A 21 -13.70 -22.97 0.95
CA PHE A 21 -12.61 -22.15 1.45
C PHE A 21 -12.03 -22.67 2.76
N THR A 22 -12.88 -23.05 3.71
CA THR A 22 -12.45 -23.59 5.01
C THR A 22 -11.71 -24.91 4.84
N TRP A 23 -12.23 -25.79 3.98
CA TRP A 23 -11.60 -27.07 3.64
C TRP A 23 -10.22 -26.86 3.03
N GLN A 24 -10.12 -26.03 1.99
CA GLN A 24 -8.86 -25.78 1.30
C GLN A 24 -7.83 -25.10 2.21
N LEU A 25 -8.28 -24.21 3.10
CA LEU A 25 -7.41 -23.60 4.11
C LEU A 25 -6.83 -24.67 5.04
N GLY A 26 -7.67 -25.58 5.54
CA GLY A 26 -7.24 -26.71 6.37
C GLY A 26 -6.21 -27.59 5.66
N GLU A 27 -6.54 -28.06 4.46
CA GLU A 27 -5.62 -28.85 3.63
C GLU A 27 -4.29 -28.12 3.38
N THR A 28 -4.34 -26.83 3.05
CA THR A 28 -3.13 -26.04 2.80
C THR A 28 -2.27 -25.92 4.04
N VAL A 29 -2.86 -25.63 5.21
CA VAL A 29 -2.13 -25.51 6.48
C VAL A 29 -1.52 -26.85 6.89
N LEU A 30 -2.28 -27.94 6.76
CA LEU A 30 -1.83 -29.28 7.15
C LEU A 30 -0.81 -29.88 6.17
N SER A 31 -0.85 -29.47 4.89
CA SER A 31 0.11 -29.91 3.86
C SER A 31 1.40 -29.07 3.84
N LEU A 32 1.52 -28.03 4.68
CA LEU A 32 2.74 -27.25 4.81
C LEU A 32 3.89 -28.14 5.28
N SER A 33 4.76 -28.50 4.34
CA SER A 33 6.05 -29.11 4.66
C SER A 33 7.01 -28.03 5.17
N TYR A 34 7.76 -28.34 6.23
CA TYR A 34 8.78 -27.44 6.75
C TYR A 34 9.83 -27.16 5.67
N LYS A 35 9.96 -25.89 5.27
CA LYS A 35 10.98 -25.41 4.34
C LYS A 35 11.95 -24.53 5.11
N PRO A 36 13.20 -24.98 5.37
CA PRO A 36 14.15 -24.25 6.21
C PRO A 36 14.41 -22.81 5.78
N HIS A 37 14.36 -22.53 4.47
CA HIS A 37 14.66 -21.21 3.91
C HIS A 37 13.44 -20.30 3.74
N ALA A 38 12.22 -20.83 3.81
CA ALA A 38 11.00 -20.04 3.62
C ALA A 38 10.86 -18.87 4.63
N PRO A 39 11.16 -19.05 5.93
CA PRO A 39 11.14 -17.93 6.88
C PRO A 39 12.15 -16.83 6.54
N TRP A 40 13.30 -17.19 5.95
CA TRP A 40 14.33 -16.22 5.61
C TRP A 40 13.90 -15.29 4.48
N TYR A 41 13.19 -15.80 3.46
CA TYR A 41 12.62 -14.97 2.40
C TYR A 41 11.55 -13.99 2.94
N PHE A 42 10.73 -14.45 3.89
CA PHE A 42 9.73 -13.59 4.54
C PHE A 42 10.39 -12.46 5.34
N LEU A 43 11.44 -12.79 6.12
CA LEU A 43 12.21 -11.80 6.87
C LEU A 43 12.94 -10.84 5.95
N ALA A 44 13.56 -11.33 4.88
CA ALA A 44 14.24 -10.51 3.89
C ALA A 44 13.26 -9.56 3.18
N GLY A 45 12.08 -10.04 2.79
CA GLY A 45 11.03 -9.19 2.21
C GLY A 45 10.54 -8.13 3.18
N THR A 46 10.34 -8.50 4.45
CA THR A 46 9.97 -7.56 5.53
C THR A 46 11.04 -6.48 5.73
N ALA A 47 12.31 -6.88 5.82
CA ALA A 47 13.43 -5.96 5.95
C ALA A 47 13.57 -5.05 4.72
N ALA A 48 13.42 -5.59 3.51
CA ALA A 48 13.44 -4.82 2.28
C ALA A 48 12.31 -3.78 2.22
N TYR A 49 11.09 -4.15 2.64
CA TYR A 49 9.98 -3.22 2.73
C TYR A 49 10.28 -2.09 3.72
N PHE A 50 10.77 -2.40 4.93
CA PHE A 50 11.10 -1.36 5.91
C PHE A 50 12.27 -0.48 5.45
N ALA A 51 13.27 -1.03 4.77
CA ALA A 51 14.36 -0.28 4.19
C ALA A 51 13.83 0.68 3.10
N ALA A 52 13.01 0.19 2.18
CA ALA A 52 12.36 1.01 1.17
C ALA A 52 11.47 2.08 1.83
N HIS A 53 10.65 1.72 2.81
CA HIS A 53 9.82 2.65 3.54
C HIS A 53 10.64 3.72 4.24
N ALA A 54 11.73 3.37 4.95
CA ALA A 54 12.60 4.35 5.58
C ALA A 54 13.25 5.30 4.55
N LEU A 55 13.70 4.75 3.41
CA LEU A 55 14.32 5.52 2.33
C LEU A 55 13.34 6.45 1.63
N PHE A 56 12.11 5.99 1.39
CA PHE A 56 11.10 6.68 0.56
C PHE A 56 9.96 7.33 1.36
N ARG A 57 9.89 7.22 2.69
CA ARG A 57 8.88 7.92 3.53
C ARG A 57 9.23 9.40 3.72
N ARG A 58 10.43 9.83 3.35
CA ARG A 58 10.87 11.24 3.40
C ARG A 58 11.05 11.93 2.04
N PRO A 59 10.22 11.75 1.00
CA PRO A 59 10.28 12.64 -0.14
C PRO A 59 9.48 13.91 0.17
N ILE A 60 9.25 14.29 1.44
CA ILE A 60 8.60 15.57 1.76
C ILE A 60 9.48 16.70 1.25
N ILE A 61 10.79 16.63 1.48
CA ILE A 61 11.72 17.63 0.95
C ILE A 61 11.75 17.58 -0.57
N THR A 62 11.81 16.40 -1.18
CA THR A 62 11.82 16.25 -2.64
C THR A 62 10.51 16.73 -3.28
N TYR A 63 9.38 16.48 -2.61
CA TYR A 63 8.05 16.93 -3.00
C TYR A 63 7.90 18.45 -2.86
N VAL A 64 8.28 19.02 -1.70
CA VAL A 64 8.22 20.46 -1.46
C VAL A 64 9.19 21.18 -2.39
N PHE A 65 10.40 20.66 -2.59
CA PHE A 65 11.34 21.18 -3.57
C PHE A 65 10.73 21.18 -4.98
N GLY A 66 10.08 20.10 -5.40
CA GLY A 66 9.38 20.05 -6.69
C GLY A 66 8.23 21.05 -6.79
N HIS A 67 7.46 21.20 -5.70
CA HIS A 67 6.34 22.14 -5.59
C HIS A 67 6.82 23.59 -5.75
N GLU A 68 7.84 23.99 -4.99
CA GLU A 68 8.42 25.33 -5.08
C GLU A 68 9.13 25.55 -6.43
N LEU A 69 9.76 24.50 -6.99
CA LEU A 69 10.42 24.58 -8.30
C LEU A 69 9.41 24.89 -9.40
N THR A 70 8.21 24.31 -9.34
CA THR A 70 7.16 24.65 -10.30
C THR A 70 6.73 26.11 -10.20
N HIS A 71 6.60 26.67 -9.00
CA HIS A 71 6.29 28.10 -8.84
C HIS A 71 7.39 29.00 -9.42
N ALA A 72 8.65 28.70 -9.11
CA ALA A 72 9.78 29.46 -9.62
C ALA A 72 9.89 29.40 -11.15
N LEU A 73 9.71 28.22 -11.73
CA LEU A 73 9.80 28.00 -13.18
C LEU A 73 8.69 28.75 -13.92
N PHE A 74 7.46 28.68 -13.43
CA PHE A 74 6.34 29.42 -14.03
C PHE A 74 6.49 30.93 -13.83
N ALA A 75 6.94 31.40 -12.67
CA ALA A 75 7.19 32.82 -12.46
C ALA A 75 8.16 33.36 -13.51
N VAL A 76 9.27 32.67 -13.78
CA VAL A 76 10.24 33.09 -14.81
C VAL A 76 9.64 33.02 -16.22
N LEU A 77 8.90 31.95 -16.56
CA LEU A 77 8.29 31.80 -17.89
C LEU A 77 7.26 32.87 -18.22
N PHE A 78 6.53 33.37 -17.22
CA PHE A 78 5.50 34.41 -17.38
C PHE A 78 6.01 35.82 -17.05
N GLY A 79 7.33 36.03 -17.02
CA GLY A 79 7.95 37.37 -16.89
C GLY A 79 8.05 37.91 -15.46
N GLY A 80 7.78 37.09 -14.45
CA GLY A 80 8.07 37.36 -13.04
C GLY A 80 9.54 37.11 -12.69
N SER A 81 9.99 37.60 -11.54
CA SER A 81 11.35 37.38 -11.02
C SER A 81 11.32 36.64 -9.69
N VAL A 82 12.17 35.61 -9.54
CA VAL A 82 12.32 34.86 -8.29
C VAL A 82 13.46 35.47 -7.48
N LYS A 83 13.16 36.06 -6.32
CA LYS A 83 14.17 36.67 -5.43
C LYS A 83 14.86 35.67 -4.51
N SER A 84 14.14 34.65 -4.05
CA SER A 84 14.69 33.61 -3.17
C SER A 84 13.91 32.32 -3.35
N PHE A 85 14.63 31.19 -3.36
CA PHE A 85 14.07 29.85 -3.43
C PHE A 85 14.39 29.12 -2.12
N HIS A 86 13.36 28.66 -1.41
CA HIS A 86 13.51 27.92 -0.17
C HIS A 86 12.52 26.75 -0.18
N ALA A 87 12.99 25.56 0.18
CA ALA A 87 12.14 24.37 0.30
C ALA A 87 12.27 23.86 1.73
N SER A 88 11.21 23.99 2.52
CA SER A 88 11.17 23.58 3.92
C SER A 88 10.09 22.52 4.18
N GLU A 89 10.09 21.85 5.33
CA GLU A 89 9.00 20.92 5.66
C GLU A 89 7.62 21.62 5.81
N ARG A 90 7.56 22.97 5.79
CA ARG A 90 6.32 23.76 5.84
C ARG A 90 5.91 24.37 4.50
N GLY A 91 6.60 24.04 3.40
CA GLY A 91 6.66 24.88 2.19
C GLY A 91 7.95 25.67 2.22
#